data_AF-A0A3D8IJY8-F1
#
_entry.id   AF-A0A3D8IJY8-F1
#
_cell.length_a   1.000
_cell.length_b   1.000
_cell.length_c   1.000
_cell.angle_alpha   90.00
_cell.angle_beta   90.00
_cell.angle_gamma   90.00
#
_symmetry.space_group_name_H-M   'P 1'
#
loop_
_entity.id
_entity.type
_entity.pdbx_description
1 polymer ?
#
loop_
_entity_poly.entity_id
_entity_poly.type
_entity_poly.pdbx_seq_one_letter_code
_entity_poly.pdbx_strand_id
1 'polypeptide(L)' 'MDYFEARGVDVSMYEKAKLPAYFNEVLENLDFNARILDFGCGFGQHLEAIKNCNFAITPKMGGGA' A
#
# COMPACT_ATOMS: atom_id res chain seq x y z
N MET A 1 13.59 1.70 -16.95
CA MET A 1 12.27 1.16 -17.25
C MET A 1 11.48 1.24 -15.97
N ASP A 2 10.44 2.08 -15.96
CA ASP A 2 9.55 2.15 -14.81
C ASP A 2 8.59 0.93 -14.77
N TYR A 3 7.85 0.77 -13.67
CA TYR A 3 6.93 -0.35 -13.48
C TYR A 3 5.83 -0.40 -14.56
N PHE A 4 5.31 0.75 -14.98
CA PHE A 4 4.19 0.85 -15.93
C PHE A 4 4.64 0.45 -17.33
N GLU A 5 5.81 0.93 -17.77
CA GLU A 5 6.48 0.51 -19.01
C GLU A 5 6.75 -0.99 -19.03
N ALA A 6 7.31 -1.54 -17.94
CA ALA A 6 7.64 -2.97 -17.83
C ALA A 6 6.40 -3.88 -17.90
N ARG A 7 5.23 -3.36 -17.53
CA ARG A 7 3.96 -4.10 -17.50
C ARG A 7 3.04 -3.77 -18.67
N GLY A 8 3.40 -2.81 -19.53
CA GLY A 8 2.59 -2.40 -20.67
C GLY A 8 1.23 -1.83 -20.27
N VAL A 9 1.16 -1.13 -19.13
CA VAL A 9 -0.07 -0.53 -18.61
C VAL A 9 0.08 0.99 -18.51
N ASP A 10 -0.99 1.72 -18.80
CA ASP A 10 -0.99 3.18 -18.74
C ASP A 10 -1.21 3.67 -17.30
N VAL A 11 -0.41 4.65 -16.85
CA VAL A 11 -0.47 5.18 -15.48
C VAL A 11 -1.82 5.84 -15.17
N SER A 12 -2.50 6.42 -16.16
CA SER A 12 -3.80 7.09 -15.98
C SER A 12 -4.91 6.12 -15.59
N MET A 13 -4.76 4.81 -15.86
CA MET A 13 -5.69 3.78 -15.39
C MET A 13 -5.78 3.73 -13.86
N TYR A 14 -4.78 4.28 -13.17
CA TYR A 14 -4.65 4.23 -11.72
C TYR A 14 -4.92 5.57 -11.02
N GLU A 15 -5.21 6.66 -11.75
CA GLU A 15 -5.55 7.97 -11.16
C GLU A 15 -6.72 7.91 -10.17
N LYS A 16 -7.68 7.00 -10.41
CA LYS A 16 -8.85 6.77 -9.55
C LYS A 16 -8.83 5.41 -8.87
N ALA A 17 -7.70 4.70 -8.92
CA ALA A 17 -7.59 3.42 -8.25
C ALA A 17 -7.78 3.64 -6.75
N LYS A 18 -8.76 2.95 -6.18
CA LYS A 18 -8.91 2.90 -4.72
C LYS A 18 -8.10 1.74 -4.20
N LEU A 19 -7.52 1.92 -3.02
CA LEU A 19 -6.93 0.80 -2.30
C LEU A 19 -8.04 -0.18 -1.93
N PRO A 20 -7.83 -1.49 -2.15
CA PRO A 20 -8.72 -2.50 -1.61
C PRO A 20 -8.88 -2.32 -0.10
N ALA A 21 -10.09 -2.52 0.43
CA ALA A 21 -10.39 -2.29 1.84
C ALA A 21 -9.45 -3.08 2.79
N TYR A 22 -9.01 -4.27 2.38
CA TYR A 22 -8.09 -5.11 3.16
C TYR A 22 -6.71 -4.45 3.40
N PHE A 23 -6.29 -3.47 2.59
CA PHE A 23 -5.04 -2.75 2.84
C PHE A 23 -5.07 -2.01 4.17
N ASN A 24 -6.19 -1.34 4.48
CA ASN A 24 -6.33 -0.61 5.74
C ASN A 24 -6.25 -1.58 6.92
N GLU A 25 -6.90 -2.74 6.81
CA GLU A 25 -6.82 -3.79 7.83
C GLU A 25 -5.39 -4.29 8.04
N VAL A 26 -4.62 -4.52 6.97
CA VAL A 26 -3.21 -4.93 7.08
C VAL A 26 -2.35 -3.82 7.70
N LEU A 27 -2.59 -2.56 7.33
CA LEU A 27 -1.83 -1.42 7.86
C LEU A 27 -2.17 -1.10 9.34
N GLU A 28 -3.43 -1.24 9.76
CA GLU A 28 -3.88 -1.03 11.14
C GLU A 28 -3.40 -2.12 12.12
N ASN A 29 -3.04 -3.28 11.58
CA ASN A 29 -2.50 -4.42 12.34
C ASN A 29 -0.99 -4.57 12.13
N LEU A 30 -0.36 -3.60 11.46
CA LEU A 30 1.08 -3.64 11.23
C LEU A 30 1.84 -3.40 12.54
N ASP A 31 2.80 -4.28 12.82
CA ASP A 31 3.73 -4.05 13.93
C ASP A 31 4.51 -2.74 13.71
N PHE A 32 4.74 -1.99 14.78
CA PHE A 32 5.51 -0.73 14.74
C PHE A 32 6.90 -0.90 14.12
N ASN A 33 7.49 -2.09 14.26
CA ASN A 33 8.81 -2.41 13.72
C ASN A 33 8.75 -3.19 12.39
N ALA A 34 7.59 -3.30 11.75
CA ALA A 34 7.46 -3.97 10.48
C ALA A 34 8.32 -3.26 9.41
N ARG A 35 9.17 -4.02 8.74
CA ARG A 35 10.07 -3.54 7.67
C ARG A 35 9.68 -4.06 6.29
N ILE A 36 8.72 -4.98 6.24
CA ILE A 36 8.29 -5.67 5.02
C ILE A 36 6.76 -5.59 4.97
N LEU A 37 6.24 -5.21 3.81
CA LEU A 37 4.82 -5.26 3.46
C LEU A 37 4.67 -6.29 2.34
N ASP A 38 3.90 -7.35 2.58
CA ASP A 38 3.62 -8.37 1.57
C ASP A 38 2.15 -8.29 1.13
N PHE A 39 1.95 -7.67 -0.03
CA PHE A 39 0.64 -7.49 -0.65
C PHE A 39 0.48 -8.31 -1.95
N GLY A 40 1.33 -9.32 -2.14
CA GLY A 40 1.25 -10.24 -3.27
C GLY A 40 1.38 -9.59 -4.66
N CYS A 41 1.14 -10.42 -5.68
CA CYS A 41 1.21 -10.03 -7.09
C CYS A 41 -0.02 -9.17 -7.48
N GLY A 42 0.14 -7.85 -7.46
CA GLY A 42 -0.93 -6.89 -7.77
C GLY A 42 -0.73 -5.54 -7.07
N PHE A 43 0.05 -5.52 -5.99
CA PHE A 43 0.37 -4.32 -5.23
C PHE A 43 0.87 -3.14 -6.08
N GLY A 44 1.69 -3.42 -7.10
CA GLY A 44 2.25 -2.38 -7.97
C GLY A 44 1.19 -1.53 -8.70
N GLN A 45 0.00 -2.07 -8.93
CA GLN A 45 -1.14 -1.35 -9.52
C GLN A 45 -1.72 -0.29 -8.59
N HIS A 46 -1.53 -0.44 -7.27
CA HIS A 46 -2.08 0.47 -6.28
C HIS A 46 -1.04 1.46 -5.74
N LEU A 47 0.21 1.43 -6.22
CA LEU A 47 1.28 2.35 -5.80
C LEU A 47 0.91 3.82 -5.95
N GLU A 48 0.24 4.19 -7.04
CA GLU A 48 -0.19 5.58 -7.27
C GLU A 48 -1.33 5.98 -6.32
N ALA A 49 -2.24 5.05 -6.00
CA ALA A 49 -3.27 5.25 -4.99
C ALA A 49 -2.65 5.45 -3.59
N ILE A 50 -1.62 4.68 -3.24
CA ILE A 50 -0.86 4.82 -1.98
C ILE A 50 -0.20 6.19 -1.88
N LYS A 51 0.48 6.66 -2.94
CA LYS A 51 1.11 7.99 -2.95
C LYS A 51 0.10 9.12 -2.70
N ASN A 52 -1.13 8.94 -3.16
CA ASN A 52 -2.21 9.90 -3.01
C ASN A 52 -3.03 9.70 -1.72
N CYS A 53 -2.79 8.62 -0.97
CA CYS A 53 -3.40 8.38 0.32
C CYS A 53 -2.49 8.91 1.44
N ASN A 54 -3.01 9.84 2.25
CA ASN A 54 -2.38 10.21 3.50
C ASN A 54 -2.74 9.17 4.57
N PHE A 55 -1.97 8.08 4.64
CA PHE A 55 -2.13 7.11 5.71
C PHE A 55 -1.69 7.77 7.02
N ALA A 56 -2.65 8.05 7.91
CA ALA A 56 -2.35 8.25 9.31
C ALA A 56 -2.00 6.88 9.89
N ILE A 57 -0.74 6.45 9.69
CA ILE A 57 -0.22 5.30 10.42
C ILE A 57 -0.11 5.76 11.88
N THR A 58 -1.13 5.48 12.68
CA THR A 58 -1.06 5.61 14.13
C THR A 58 -0.39 4.36 14.68
N PRO A 59 0.84 4.47 15.22
CA PRO A 59 1.48 3.33 15.86
C PRO A 59 0.59 2.79 16.97
N LYS A 60 0.15 1.55 16.89
CA LYS A 60 -0.23 0.81 18.10
C LYS A 60 1.07 0.54 18.85
N MET A 61 1.38 1.36 19.84
CA MET A 61 2.47 1.06 20.78
C MET A 61 2.09 -0.26 21.46
N GLY A 62 2.80 -1.34 21.10
CA GLY A 62 2.67 -2.62 21.77
C GLY A 62 3.08 -2.46 23.23
N GLY A 63 2.10 -2.40 24.12
CA GLY A 63 2.33 -2.52 25.57
C GLY A 63 2.69 -3.96 25.88
N GLY A 64 3.98 -4.27 25.87
CA GLY A 64 4.52 -5.50 26.45
C GLY A 64 4.71 -5.31 27.94
N ALA A 65 4.00 -6.12 28.74
CA ALA A 65 4.18 -6.27 30.18
C ALA A 65 5.48 -7.01 30.54
#